data_AF-A0AAD3HAP3-F1
#
_entry.id   AF-A0AAD3HAP3-F1
#
_cell.length_a   1.000
_cell.length_b   1.000
_cell.length_c   1.000
_cell.angle_alpha   90.00
_cell.angle_beta   90.00
_cell.angle_gamma   90.00
#
_symmetry.space_group_name_H-M   'P 1'
#
loop_
_entity.id
_entity.type
_entity.pdbx_description
1 polymer ?
#
loop_
_entity_poly.entity_id
_entity_poly.type
_entity_poly.pdbx_seq_one_letter_code
_entity_poly.pdbx_strand_id
1 'polypeptide(L)'
;MRSSTFRLLALLCIIVITCTSYTYISILQSKLLPESLGADQQEILEYTSENDEQKISKNAGVDTETSVYTDDQPLQLSKEETETKVTQDMSDDDMPVAEKNKTKHMIMHKKRIDNNNNDDDDQIMVGNVTRNITKNKILQKEILDNNNDDDDQIMDANFTDYEIDNITMSIQICESDQVQKNMTNLDPITMLETTYASTKSLKAIFKMLKNITSDRPDEYHGQHITSDMKPIEIARCKRYGYEYNSTLQNKRKRVFLGALVGDDSWHSIGAHAIEMYGLYQTVALVEGNNTFTKHDRCKRFQPGSIHYEGVKKSGIFGPNTTVKTALYYAKESDTMSPMTREQLQRDVFTKIWIQQGMTEDDIGVVADMDEFFTRDFMLAMQTCQIPQFQKGQSCKAPKVVASTLTFEAAPDCIYKTKRWFHPDAIIGECIDGIGNETLHKPTLRKSFSGGRETFREDGYGIKLKDYDNETKQDLIRFPPLWKPVDFRSVQGGGPIGEILNGDNPKRPMGYVGYHFHNFFDSIKPIRKKYATYGHPNANATFWPLGNISTELDVAVRCIMNRTFEGIKPREYMFSGGIYEALQKGNNIHRIPIMFQRSFGSYRNDRFNELRNIIEEDELKFGRKQV
;
A
#
# COMPACT_ATOMS: atom_id res chain seq x y z
N MET A 1 37.37 -61.10 -6.42
CA MET A 1 38.13 -59.95 -6.96
C MET A 1 37.66 -59.52 -8.36
N ARG A 2 36.37 -59.21 -8.58
CA ARG A 2 35.86 -58.71 -9.89
C ARG A 2 34.88 -57.51 -9.82
N SER A 3 34.64 -56.95 -8.62
CA SER A 3 33.69 -55.84 -8.45
C SER A 3 34.35 -54.45 -8.38
N SER A 4 35.62 -54.40 -7.96
CA SER A 4 36.36 -53.13 -7.77
C SER A 4 36.90 -52.51 -9.07
N THR A 5 37.15 -53.32 -10.11
CA THR A 5 37.66 -52.83 -11.40
C THR A 5 36.62 -52.11 -12.25
N PHE A 6 35.33 -52.46 -12.12
CA PHE A 6 34.26 -51.81 -12.90
C PHE A 6 33.95 -50.38 -12.42
N ARG A 7 34.07 -50.13 -11.11
CA ARG A 7 33.84 -48.80 -10.54
C ARG A 7 34.95 -47.81 -10.90
N LEU A 8 36.19 -48.27 -11.05
CA LEU A 8 37.31 -47.42 -11.43
C LEU A 8 37.24 -46.98 -12.91
N LEU A 9 36.80 -47.88 -13.81
CA LEU A 9 36.60 -47.58 -15.23
C LEU A 9 35.42 -46.61 -15.47
N ALA A 10 34.33 -46.72 -14.70
CA ALA A 10 33.22 -45.79 -14.77
C ALA A 10 33.61 -44.38 -14.29
N LEU A 11 34.43 -44.28 -13.23
CA LEU A 11 34.91 -42.98 -12.74
C LEU A 11 35.87 -42.31 -13.74
N LEU A 12 36.74 -43.09 -14.39
CA LEU A 12 37.67 -42.58 -15.41
C LEU A 12 36.93 -42.09 -16.66
N CYS A 13 35.85 -42.75 -17.09
CA CYS A 13 35.03 -42.26 -18.21
C CYS A 13 34.34 -40.93 -17.92
N ILE A 14 33.87 -40.72 -16.68
CA ILE A 14 33.23 -39.46 -16.28
C ILE A 14 34.24 -38.30 -16.25
N ILE A 15 35.47 -38.56 -15.79
CA ILE A 15 36.53 -37.55 -15.75
C ILE A 15 37.00 -37.15 -17.16
N VAL A 16 37.05 -38.11 -18.10
CA VAL A 16 37.44 -37.80 -19.49
C VAL A 16 36.37 -36.95 -20.19
N ILE A 17 35.08 -37.23 -19.96
CA ILE A 17 33.97 -36.47 -20.58
C ILE A 17 33.90 -35.04 -20.03
N THR A 18 34.15 -34.82 -18.74
CA THR A 18 34.13 -33.46 -18.16
C THR A 18 35.34 -32.63 -18.58
N CYS A 19 36.51 -33.24 -18.75
CA CYS A 19 37.70 -32.53 -19.22
C CYS A 19 37.61 -32.09 -20.69
N THR A 20 37.04 -32.91 -21.60
CA THR A 20 36.89 -32.53 -23.02
C THR A 20 35.84 -31.44 -23.25
N SER A 21 34.83 -31.37 -22.38
CA SER A 21 33.78 -30.35 -22.45
C SER A 21 34.29 -28.96 -22.08
N TYR A 22 35.23 -28.89 -21.13
CA TYR A 22 35.78 -27.62 -20.63
C TYR A 22 36.78 -26.99 -21.61
N THR A 23 37.52 -27.80 -22.37
CA THR A 23 38.48 -27.27 -23.37
C THR A 23 37.76 -26.71 -24.61
N TYR A 24 36.59 -27.23 -24.95
CA TYR A 24 35.82 -26.79 -26.12
C TYR A 24 35.15 -25.40 -25.91
N ILE A 25 34.77 -25.09 -24.67
CA ILE A 25 34.13 -23.81 -24.33
C ILE A 25 35.15 -22.65 -24.29
N SER A 26 36.38 -22.89 -23.80
CA SER A 26 37.43 -21.86 -23.79
C SER A 26 37.98 -21.51 -25.18
N ILE A 27 37.84 -22.39 -26.19
CA ILE A 27 38.29 -22.11 -27.56
C ILE A 27 37.23 -21.31 -28.36
N LEU A 28 35.96 -21.36 -27.96
CA LEU A 28 34.87 -20.64 -28.63
C LEU A 28 34.73 -19.18 -28.15
N GLN A 29 35.19 -18.84 -26.95
CA GLN A 29 35.12 -17.47 -26.42
C GLN A 29 36.26 -16.54 -26.87
N SER A 30 37.31 -17.06 -27.53
CA SER A 30 38.46 -16.25 -27.98
C SER A 30 38.40 -15.82 -29.46
N LYS A 31 37.32 -16.12 -30.18
CA LYS A 31 37.21 -15.86 -31.64
C LYS A 31 36.13 -14.86 -32.08
N LEU A 32 35.42 -14.22 -31.16
CA LEU A 32 34.34 -13.29 -31.51
C LEU A 32 34.40 -12.02 -30.69
N LEU A 33 35.35 -11.12 -31.01
CA LEU A 33 35.32 -9.70 -30.68
C LEU A 33 36.36 -8.99 -31.57
N PRO A 34 35.96 -8.10 -32.50
CA PRO A 34 36.88 -7.12 -33.07
C PRO A 34 36.92 -5.86 -32.19
N GLU A 35 38.14 -5.47 -31.82
CA GLU A 35 38.49 -4.14 -31.31
C GLU A 35 38.57 -3.10 -32.45
N SER A 36 38.06 -1.88 -32.21
CA SER A 36 38.65 -0.58 -32.62
C SER A 36 37.65 0.55 -32.30
N LEU A 37 37.93 1.45 -31.35
CA LEU A 37 38.64 2.74 -31.48
C LEU A 37 37.88 3.85 -32.25
N GLY A 38 37.76 5.03 -31.63
CA GLY A 38 37.75 6.31 -32.37
C GLY A 38 36.88 7.44 -31.81
N ALA A 39 37.52 8.56 -31.49
CA ALA A 39 37.00 9.82 -30.93
C ALA A 39 36.20 10.71 -31.91
N ASP A 40 35.52 11.71 -31.32
CA ASP A 40 35.18 13.09 -31.78
C ASP A 40 34.83 13.37 -33.25
N GLN A 41 33.67 14.01 -33.48
CA GLN A 41 33.56 15.36 -34.10
C GLN A 41 32.12 15.90 -34.24
N GLN A 42 32.02 17.23 -34.13
CA GLN A 42 30.90 18.11 -34.49
C GLN A 42 30.69 18.21 -36.01
N GLU A 43 29.44 18.40 -36.46
CA GLU A 43 28.92 19.32 -37.52
C GLU A 43 27.49 18.89 -37.87
N ILE A 44 26.44 19.72 -37.71
CA ILE A 44 25.88 20.74 -38.62
C ILE A 44 25.68 20.28 -40.07
N LEU A 45 24.40 20.19 -40.50
CA LEU A 45 23.78 20.55 -41.81
C LEU A 45 22.35 19.95 -41.81
N GLU A 46 21.25 20.71 -41.75
CA GLU A 46 20.61 21.60 -42.73
C GLU A 46 20.16 20.97 -44.06
N TYR A 47 18.84 21.13 -44.32
CA TYR A 47 18.09 20.98 -45.59
C TYR A 47 17.98 19.57 -46.22
N THR A 48 16.90 19.13 -46.87
CA THR A 48 15.86 19.83 -47.66
C THR A 48 14.54 19.04 -47.63
N SER A 49 13.45 19.79 -47.76
CA SER A 49 12.14 19.35 -48.24
C SER A 49 12.20 18.72 -49.63
N GLU A 50 11.39 17.70 -49.90
CA GLU A 50 10.82 17.52 -51.23
C GLU A 50 9.44 16.84 -51.15
N ASN A 51 8.52 17.46 -51.88
CA ASN A 51 7.16 17.02 -52.13
C ASN A 51 7.19 15.75 -52.98
N ASP A 52 6.21 14.87 -52.79
CA ASP A 52 5.58 14.25 -53.95
C ASP A 52 4.10 13.95 -53.67
N GLU A 53 3.25 14.66 -54.41
CA GLU A 53 1.87 14.30 -54.65
C GLU A 53 1.82 13.08 -55.58
N GLN A 54 1.06 12.05 -55.23
CA GLN A 54 0.42 11.23 -56.25
C GLN A 54 -0.93 10.67 -55.77
N LYS A 55 -1.99 11.16 -56.44
CA LYS A 55 -3.31 10.55 -56.54
C LYS A 55 -3.22 9.21 -57.27
N ILE A 56 -4.04 8.22 -56.89
CA ILE A 56 -5.02 7.51 -57.76
C ILE A 56 -5.69 6.30 -57.03
N SER A 57 -7.02 6.18 -57.27
CA SER A 57 -7.98 5.05 -57.17
C SER A 57 -8.17 4.27 -55.85
N LYS A 58 -9.35 4.27 -55.22
CA LYS A 58 -10.61 3.54 -55.54
C LYS A 58 -10.55 2.00 -55.45
N ASN A 59 -11.45 1.49 -54.60
CA ASN A 59 -12.09 0.15 -54.52
C ASN A 59 -11.43 -0.96 -53.71
N ALA A 60 -12.03 -1.24 -52.55
CA ALA A 60 -12.52 -2.55 -52.04
C ALA A 60 -13.05 -2.26 -50.61
N GLY A 61 -14.29 -2.52 -50.21
CA GLY A 61 -15.11 -3.69 -50.49
C GLY A 61 -14.74 -4.80 -49.50
N VAL A 62 -15.12 -4.67 -48.22
CA VAL A 62 -15.04 -5.77 -47.24
C VAL A 62 -16.31 -5.77 -46.39
N ASP A 63 -17.00 -6.89 -46.47
CA ASP A 63 -18.27 -7.25 -45.85
C ASP A 63 -18.16 -7.38 -44.33
N THR A 64 -19.16 -6.84 -43.62
CA THR A 64 -19.44 -7.18 -42.21
C THR A 64 -20.61 -8.14 -42.16
N GLU A 65 -20.34 -9.42 -41.89
CA GLU A 65 -21.37 -10.38 -41.49
C GLU A 65 -21.72 -10.16 -40.01
N THR A 66 -22.90 -9.62 -39.77
CA THR A 66 -23.57 -9.58 -38.47
C THR A 66 -24.47 -10.81 -38.35
N SER A 67 -24.09 -11.76 -37.50
CA SER A 67 -24.93 -12.91 -37.15
C SER A 67 -26.04 -12.47 -36.19
N VAL A 68 -27.27 -12.60 -36.68
CA VAL A 68 -28.54 -12.46 -35.96
C VAL A 68 -28.74 -13.67 -35.04
N TYR A 69 -28.99 -13.43 -33.76
CA TYR A 69 -29.64 -14.39 -32.86
C TYR A 69 -30.95 -13.76 -32.39
N THR A 70 -32.06 -14.23 -32.94
CA THR A 70 -33.42 -14.03 -32.44
C THR A 70 -33.78 -15.26 -31.62
N ASP A 71 -34.23 -15.06 -30.38
CA ASP A 71 -35.18 -15.98 -29.76
C ASP A 71 -36.12 -15.18 -28.85
N ASP A 72 -37.37 -15.14 -29.29
CA ASP A 72 -38.55 -14.61 -28.60
C ASP A 72 -39.12 -15.68 -27.66
N GLN A 73 -39.32 -15.33 -26.38
CA GLN A 73 -40.44 -15.83 -25.57
C GLN A 73 -40.82 -14.75 -24.53
N PRO A 74 -42.10 -14.32 -24.45
CA PRO A 74 -42.53 -13.26 -23.55
C PRO A 74 -42.96 -13.81 -22.18
N LEU A 75 -42.40 -13.26 -21.10
CA LEU A 75 -42.90 -13.44 -19.74
C LEU A 75 -43.87 -12.32 -19.39
N GLN A 76 -45.13 -12.72 -19.14
CA GLN A 76 -46.22 -11.88 -18.67
C GLN A 76 -45.88 -11.27 -17.30
N LEU A 77 -45.95 -9.94 -17.20
CA LEU A 77 -45.95 -9.20 -15.95
C LEU A 77 -47.33 -8.60 -15.72
N SER A 78 -48.02 -9.12 -14.71
CA SER A 78 -49.25 -8.58 -14.17
C SER A 78 -48.99 -7.20 -13.56
N LYS A 79 -49.73 -6.20 -14.04
CA LYS A 79 -49.88 -4.89 -13.42
C LYS A 79 -50.66 -5.04 -12.13
N GLU A 80 -50.11 -4.59 -11.02
CA GLU A 80 -50.87 -4.29 -9.81
C GLU A 80 -50.82 -2.77 -9.61
N GLU A 81 -51.98 -2.16 -9.82
CA GLU A 81 -52.26 -0.76 -9.52
C GLU A 81 -52.27 -0.59 -7.99
N THR A 82 -51.53 0.38 -7.47
CA THR A 82 -51.82 0.91 -6.13
C THR A 82 -51.87 2.43 -6.19
N GLU A 83 -53.00 2.91 -5.71
CA GLU A 83 -53.51 4.26 -5.82
C GLU A 83 -52.70 5.28 -5.00
N THR A 84 -52.70 6.46 -5.56
CA THR A 84 -52.21 7.72 -5.02
C THR A 84 -53.09 8.14 -3.82
N LYS A 85 -52.49 8.46 -2.68
CA LYS A 85 -53.11 9.33 -1.67
C LYS A 85 -52.19 10.51 -1.37
N VAL A 86 -52.62 11.65 -1.89
CA VAL A 86 -52.16 12.99 -1.59
C VAL A 86 -52.73 13.40 -0.24
N THR A 87 -51.89 13.88 0.67
CA THR A 87 -52.31 14.76 1.78
C THR A 87 -51.27 15.85 1.99
N GLN A 88 -51.79 17.08 2.06
CA GLN A 88 -51.13 18.38 2.11
C GLN A 88 -50.37 18.66 3.40
N ASP A 89 -49.38 19.55 3.24
CA ASP A 89 -48.91 20.65 4.10
C ASP A 89 -49.32 20.67 5.57
N MET A 90 -48.33 20.68 6.45
CA MET A 90 -48.27 21.59 7.61
C MET A 90 -46.80 21.94 7.91
N SER A 91 -46.46 23.21 7.71
CA SER A 91 -45.34 23.90 8.38
C SER A 91 -45.59 23.94 9.89
N ASP A 92 -44.54 23.92 10.71
CA ASP A 92 -44.51 24.66 11.98
C ASP A 92 -43.07 24.79 12.50
N ASP A 93 -42.64 26.05 12.58
CA ASP A 93 -41.64 26.56 13.53
C ASP A 93 -42.12 26.35 14.98
N ASP A 94 -41.19 26.52 15.92
CA ASP A 94 -41.37 26.57 17.37
C ASP A 94 -41.60 25.25 18.12
N MET A 95 -40.54 24.79 18.81
CA MET A 95 -40.73 24.24 20.17
C MET A 95 -39.50 24.41 21.07
N PRO A 96 -39.71 24.48 22.40
CA PRO A 96 -38.86 25.22 23.31
C PRO A 96 -37.93 24.35 24.17
N VAL A 97 -36.99 25.07 24.78
CA VAL A 97 -36.08 24.70 25.86
C VAL A 97 -36.80 23.94 26.99
N ALA A 98 -36.25 22.79 27.40
CA ALA A 98 -36.47 22.24 28.72
C ALA A 98 -35.25 21.45 29.22
N GLU A 99 -34.60 22.01 30.23
CA GLU A 99 -33.69 21.33 31.15
C GLU A 99 -34.34 20.09 31.76
N LYS A 100 -33.54 19.02 31.94
CA LYS A 100 -33.60 18.19 33.15
C LYS A 100 -32.34 17.36 33.33
N ASN A 101 -31.56 17.80 34.31
CA ASN A 101 -30.55 17.02 35.02
C ASN A 101 -31.12 15.69 35.52
N LYS A 102 -30.36 14.59 35.34
CA LYS A 102 -30.36 13.45 36.28
C LYS A 102 -29.05 12.66 36.18
N THR A 103 -28.14 13.04 37.05
CA THR A 103 -26.95 12.30 37.46
C THR A 103 -27.39 10.97 38.10
N LYS A 104 -26.90 9.83 37.59
CA LYS A 104 -26.99 8.53 38.27
C LYS A 104 -25.59 8.10 38.68
N HIS A 105 -25.32 8.19 39.99
CA HIS A 105 -24.19 7.53 40.62
C HIS A 105 -24.40 6.01 40.58
N MET A 106 -23.41 5.28 40.05
CA MET A 106 -23.35 3.83 40.16
C MET A 106 -22.27 3.47 41.19
N ILE A 107 -22.72 2.91 42.31
CA ILE A 107 -21.92 2.40 43.41
C ILE A 107 -21.31 1.06 42.96
N MET A 108 -19.97 0.97 42.90
CA MET A 108 -19.27 -0.30 42.70
C MET A 108 -19.12 -1.03 44.04
N HIS A 109 -19.84 -2.14 44.20
CA HIS A 109 -19.61 -3.09 45.28
C HIS A 109 -18.34 -3.91 45.00
N LYS A 110 -17.32 -3.69 45.83
CA LYS A 110 -16.10 -4.50 45.93
C LYS A 110 -16.45 -5.77 46.71
N LYS A 111 -16.54 -6.93 46.03
CA LYS A 111 -16.67 -8.24 46.68
C LYS A 111 -15.29 -8.90 46.74
N ARG A 112 -14.81 -9.06 47.97
CA ARG A 112 -13.65 -9.83 48.40
C ARG A 112 -14.09 -11.30 48.47
N ILE A 113 -13.36 -12.21 47.83
CA ILE A 113 -13.53 -13.66 48.02
C ILE A 113 -12.16 -14.19 48.44
N ASP A 114 -12.12 -14.73 49.65
CA ASP A 114 -11.00 -15.44 50.23
C ASP A 114 -11.01 -16.92 49.80
N ASN A 115 -9.81 -17.50 49.83
CA ASN A 115 -9.41 -18.85 49.46
C ASN A 115 -10.23 -20.00 50.07
N ASN A 116 -10.30 -21.12 49.35
CA ASN A 116 -10.01 -22.43 49.94
C ASN A 116 -9.60 -23.46 48.87
N ASN A 117 -8.61 -24.27 49.27
CA ASN A 117 -7.91 -25.33 48.54
C ASN A 117 -8.83 -26.49 48.11
N ASN A 118 -8.44 -27.20 47.05
CA ASN A 118 -8.14 -28.63 47.10
C ASN A 118 -7.42 -29.08 45.82
N ASP A 119 -6.57 -30.08 46.03
CA ASP A 119 -5.56 -30.67 45.15
C ASP A 119 -6.14 -31.35 43.92
N ASP A 120 -5.33 -31.43 42.84
CA ASP A 120 -5.07 -32.68 42.12
C ASP A 120 -3.83 -32.48 41.22
N ASP A 121 -2.82 -33.32 41.50
CA ASP A 121 -1.53 -33.42 40.82
C ASP A 121 -1.68 -34.08 39.44
N ASP A 122 -1.13 -33.48 38.40
CA ASP A 122 -0.72 -34.20 37.18
C ASP A 122 0.67 -33.72 36.73
N GLN A 123 1.65 -34.60 36.90
CA GLN A 123 3.05 -34.42 36.53
C GLN A 123 3.22 -34.49 35.00
N ILE A 124 3.69 -33.40 34.37
CA ILE A 124 4.22 -33.43 33.01
C ILE A 124 5.75 -33.32 33.07
N MET A 125 6.41 -34.37 32.58
CA MET A 125 7.85 -34.49 32.36
C MET A 125 8.39 -33.38 31.46
N VAL A 126 9.29 -32.54 31.99
CA VAL A 126 10.11 -31.61 31.20
C VAL A 126 11.41 -32.30 30.80
N GLY A 127 11.55 -32.62 29.52
CA GLY A 127 12.79 -33.09 28.93
C GLY A 127 13.81 -31.96 28.76
N ASN A 128 14.98 -32.09 29.38
CA ASN A 128 16.10 -31.19 29.20
C ASN A 128 16.69 -31.31 27.78
N VAL A 129 16.66 -30.22 27.01
CA VAL A 129 17.41 -30.09 25.75
C VAL A 129 18.68 -29.29 26.03
N THR A 130 19.81 -29.98 26.07
CA THR A 130 21.15 -29.38 26.15
C THR A 130 21.54 -28.82 24.78
N ARG A 131 21.64 -27.49 24.63
CA ARG A 131 22.25 -26.85 23.46
C ARG A 131 23.73 -26.60 23.71
N ASN A 132 24.58 -27.24 22.90
CA ASN A 132 26.00 -26.93 22.77
C ASN A 132 26.17 -25.60 22.02
N ILE A 133 26.81 -24.62 22.66
CA ILE A 133 27.24 -23.36 22.02
C ILE A 133 28.76 -23.43 21.83
N THR A 134 29.21 -23.43 20.58
CA THR A 134 30.62 -23.31 20.20
C THR A 134 31.02 -21.84 20.27
N LYS A 135 32.03 -21.51 21.08
CA LYS A 135 32.62 -20.16 21.19
C LYS A 135 33.61 -19.93 20.04
N ASN A 136 33.41 -18.88 19.24
CA ASN A 136 34.47 -18.28 18.43
C ASN A 136 35.03 -17.03 19.14
N LYS A 137 36.34 -17.03 19.37
CA LYS A 137 37.13 -15.90 19.87
C LYS A 137 37.54 -15.03 18.68
N ILE A 138 37.37 -13.71 18.77
CA ILE A 138 38.14 -12.73 17.99
C ILE A 138 38.66 -11.66 18.95
N LEU A 139 39.97 -11.39 18.81
CA LEU A 139 40.84 -10.51 19.59
C LEU A 139 40.38 -9.05 19.56
N GLN A 140 40.44 -8.37 20.71
CA GLN A 140 40.55 -6.91 20.80
C GLN A 140 42.02 -6.50 20.93
N LYS A 141 42.39 -5.36 20.32
CA LYS A 141 43.66 -4.69 20.50
C LYS A 141 43.39 -3.23 20.90
N GLU A 142 43.96 -2.83 22.02
CA GLU A 142 43.95 -1.50 22.65
C GLU A 142 44.75 -0.46 21.84
N ILE A 143 44.28 0.80 21.83
CA ILE A 143 45.03 2.09 21.82
C ILE A 143 44.06 3.15 22.42
N LEU A 144 44.19 3.57 23.69
CA LEU A 144 45.02 4.64 24.29
C LEU A 144 44.37 6.05 24.26
N ASP A 145 44.14 6.56 25.47
CA ASP A 145 43.71 7.92 25.84
C ASP A 145 44.74 9.01 25.46
N ASN A 146 44.26 10.24 25.23
CA ASN A 146 44.93 11.46 25.67
C ASN A 146 43.97 12.68 25.68
N ASN A 147 44.11 13.48 26.74
CA ASN A 147 43.36 14.70 27.10
C ASN A 147 43.75 15.95 26.26
N ASN A 148 42.82 16.92 26.13
CA ASN A 148 42.93 18.31 26.66
C ASN A 148 41.97 19.32 25.97
N ASP A 149 41.25 20.06 26.84
CA ASP A 149 40.91 21.50 26.93
C ASP A 149 40.53 22.41 25.73
N ASP A 150 39.47 23.18 26.00
CA ASP A 150 39.09 24.57 25.63
C ASP A 150 39.03 25.04 24.15
N ASP A 151 37.83 25.41 23.67
CA ASP A 151 37.38 26.80 23.42
C ASP A 151 36.12 26.90 22.55
N ASP A 152 35.35 27.98 22.79
CA ASP A 152 34.12 28.41 22.12
C ASP A 152 34.10 28.28 20.58
N GLN A 153 33.06 27.63 20.04
CA GLN A 153 32.62 27.82 18.66
C GLN A 153 31.17 27.36 18.44
N ILE A 154 30.32 28.32 18.08
CA ILE A 154 29.19 28.25 17.13
C ILE A 154 28.41 26.92 17.12
N MET A 155 27.19 26.96 17.68
CA MET A 155 26.21 25.86 17.51
C MET A 155 25.72 25.78 16.06
N ASP A 156 26.54 25.20 15.19
CA ASP A 156 26.04 24.44 14.06
C ASP A 156 25.43 23.15 14.63
N ALA A 157 24.10 23.14 14.73
CA ALA A 157 23.34 21.93 15.00
C ALA A 157 23.48 20.99 13.80
N ASN A 158 24.62 20.31 13.70
CA ASN A 158 24.75 19.05 12.98
C ASN A 158 23.77 18.08 13.65
N PHE A 159 22.56 17.99 13.09
CA PHE A 159 21.56 16.96 13.33
C PHE A 159 22.02 15.60 12.74
N THR A 160 23.30 15.29 12.91
CA THR A 160 23.82 13.93 12.77
C THR A 160 23.37 13.14 13.99
N ASP A 161 22.82 11.96 13.72
CA ASP A 161 22.52 10.92 14.70
C ASP A 161 21.18 11.04 15.44
N TYR A 162 20.09 10.88 14.68
CA TYR A 162 19.28 9.71 15.02
C TYR A 162 20.19 8.52 14.76
N GLU A 163 20.66 7.87 15.83
CA GLU A 163 21.20 6.52 15.73
C GLU A 163 20.17 5.69 14.94
N ILE A 164 20.39 5.53 13.63
CA ILE A 164 20.18 4.24 12.97
C ILE A 164 21.23 3.37 13.64
N ASP A 165 20.90 2.97 14.86
CA ASP A 165 21.72 2.20 15.74
C ASP A 165 22.29 1.05 14.90
N ASN A 166 23.59 1.10 14.60
CA ASN A 166 24.39 -0.09 14.24
C ASN A 166 24.50 -0.99 15.48
N ILE A 167 23.39 -1.18 16.19
CA ILE A 167 23.26 -2.15 17.23
C ILE A 167 23.27 -3.50 16.52
N THR A 168 24.37 -4.21 16.72
CA THR A 168 24.50 -5.65 16.50
C THR A 168 23.59 -6.40 17.48
N MET A 169 22.30 -6.07 17.49
CA MET A 169 21.28 -6.93 18.07
C MET A 169 21.18 -8.13 17.14
N SER A 170 20.99 -9.32 17.72
CA SER A 170 20.61 -10.50 16.96
C SER A 170 19.31 -10.19 16.23
N ILE A 171 19.43 -9.71 15.00
CA ILE A 171 18.32 -9.49 14.10
C ILE A 171 17.75 -10.88 13.85
N GLN A 172 16.58 -11.15 14.40
CA GLN A 172 15.84 -12.37 14.06
C GLN A 172 15.35 -12.20 12.62
N ILE A 173 16.14 -12.74 11.70
CA ILE A 173 15.77 -12.86 10.29
C ILE A 173 14.70 -13.94 10.20
N CYS A 174 13.67 -13.71 9.39
CA CYS A 174 12.67 -14.74 9.17
C CYS A 174 13.39 -15.86 8.44
N GLU A 175 13.49 -17.04 9.04
CA GLU A 175 14.25 -18.15 8.47
C GLU A 175 13.78 -18.50 7.05
N SER A 176 12.52 -18.20 6.72
CA SER A 176 11.94 -18.36 5.38
C SER A 176 12.39 -17.33 4.33
N ASP A 177 13.01 -16.23 4.75
CA ASP A 177 13.16 -15.04 3.90
C ASP A 177 14.63 -14.78 3.52
N GLN A 178 15.56 -15.60 4.01
CA GLN A 178 16.96 -15.52 3.58
C GLN A 178 17.08 -15.91 2.12
N VAL A 179 17.75 -15.04 1.35
CA VAL A 179 18.11 -15.35 -0.03
C VAL A 179 19.02 -16.57 -0.01
N GLN A 180 18.51 -17.70 -0.52
CA GLN A 180 19.34 -18.88 -0.72
C GLN A 180 20.47 -18.51 -1.68
N LYS A 181 21.70 -18.93 -1.38
CA LYS A 181 22.89 -18.63 -2.22
C LYS A 181 22.70 -18.96 -3.70
N ASN A 182 21.83 -19.91 -4.01
CA ASN A 182 21.54 -20.33 -5.38
C ASN A 182 20.58 -19.39 -6.14
N MET A 183 19.93 -18.45 -5.44
CA MET A 183 18.97 -17.51 -6.03
C MET A 183 19.57 -16.14 -6.34
N THR A 184 20.83 -15.87 -5.99
CA THR A 184 21.47 -14.55 -6.18
C THR A 184 21.65 -14.14 -7.64
N ASN A 185 21.54 -15.10 -8.57
CA ASN A 185 21.70 -14.86 -10.00
C ASN A 185 20.36 -14.65 -10.74
N LEU A 186 19.23 -14.83 -10.05
CA LEU A 186 17.92 -14.60 -10.64
C LEU A 186 17.56 -13.11 -10.54
N ASP A 187 16.81 -12.59 -11.51
CA ASP A 187 16.21 -11.28 -11.33
C ASP A 187 15.25 -11.31 -10.12
N PRO A 188 15.10 -10.20 -9.37
CA PRO A 188 14.34 -10.20 -8.13
C PRO A 188 12.87 -10.63 -8.28
N ILE A 189 12.23 -10.37 -9.43
CA ILE A 189 10.84 -10.81 -9.63
C ILE A 189 10.79 -12.32 -9.87
N THR A 190 11.72 -12.89 -10.63
CA THR A 190 11.85 -14.34 -10.78
C THR A 190 12.19 -15.03 -9.46
N MET A 191 12.97 -14.39 -8.57
CA MET A 191 13.17 -14.90 -7.21
C MET A 191 11.84 -15.02 -6.47
N LEU A 192 11.03 -13.95 -6.48
CA LEU A 192 9.71 -13.96 -5.84
C LEU A 192 8.78 -15.00 -6.47
N GLU A 193 8.72 -15.07 -7.78
CA GLU A 193 7.92 -16.06 -8.50
C GLU A 193 8.30 -17.50 -8.12
N THR A 194 9.59 -17.76 -7.94
CA THR A 194 10.12 -19.06 -7.49
C THR A 194 9.73 -19.35 -6.04
N THR A 195 9.88 -18.37 -5.15
CA THR A 195 9.52 -18.51 -3.73
C THR A 195 8.03 -18.75 -3.53
N TYR A 196 7.20 -18.13 -4.35
CA TYR A 196 5.74 -18.26 -4.29
C TYR A 196 5.19 -19.18 -5.38
N ALA A 197 5.98 -20.16 -5.83
CA ALA A 197 5.62 -21.03 -6.93
C ALA A 197 4.39 -21.92 -6.66
N SER A 198 3.93 -22.05 -5.41
CA SER A 198 2.71 -22.77 -5.04
C SER A 198 1.43 -21.93 -5.17
N THR A 199 1.54 -20.60 -5.20
CA THR A 199 0.38 -19.69 -5.22
C THR A 199 0.17 -19.15 -6.63
N LYS A 200 -0.79 -19.73 -7.36
CA LYS A 200 -1.12 -19.36 -8.75
C LYS A 200 -1.49 -17.89 -8.88
N SER A 201 -2.25 -17.34 -7.94
CA SER A 201 -2.64 -15.93 -7.98
C SER A 201 -1.43 -15.00 -7.79
N LEU A 202 -0.44 -15.34 -6.95
CA LEU A 202 0.81 -14.57 -6.86
C LEU A 202 1.66 -14.69 -8.13
N LYS A 203 1.73 -15.87 -8.75
CA LYS A 203 2.37 -16.00 -10.08
C LYS A 203 1.75 -15.08 -11.12
N ALA A 204 0.42 -14.98 -11.14
CA ALA A 204 -0.28 -14.07 -12.04
C ALA A 204 0.15 -12.61 -11.79
N ILE A 205 0.24 -12.19 -10.52
CA ILE A 205 0.76 -10.85 -10.16
C ILE A 205 2.20 -10.65 -10.63
N PHE A 206 3.11 -11.59 -10.38
CA PHE A 206 4.51 -11.43 -10.78
C PHE A 206 4.68 -11.40 -12.30
N LYS A 207 3.87 -12.19 -13.03
CA LYS A 207 3.81 -12.10 -14.49
C LYS A 207 3.30 -10.73 -14.96
N MET A 208 2.27 -10.18 -14.32
CA MET A 208 1.81 -8.81 -14.62
C MET A 208 2.90 -7.78 -14.34
N LEU A 209 3.62 -7.88 -13.22
CA LEU A 209 4.71 -6.96 -12.87
C LEU A 209 5.87 -7.02 -13.88
N LYS A 210 6.18 -8.20 -14.42
CA LYS A 210 7.16 -8.33 -15.52
C LYS A 210 6.66 -7.65 -16.80
N ASN A 211 5.38 -7.84 -17.14
CA ASN A 211 4.81 -7.36 -18.39
C ASN A 211 4.44 -5.88 -18.38
N ILE A 212 4.02 -5.31 -17.25
CA ILE A 212 3.61 -3.89 -17.18
C ILE A 212 4.77 -2.95 -17.53
N THR A 213 6.00 -3.44 -17.41
CA THR A 213 7.22 -2.72 -17.78
C THR A 213 7.31 -2.38 -19.27
N SER A 214 6.62 -3.12 -20.15
CA SER A 214 6.65 -2.89 -21.61
C SER A 214 5.50 -2.04 -22.14
N ASP A 215 4.37 -1.95 -21.41
CA ASP A 215 3.09 -1.58 -22.04
C ASP A 215 2.65 -0.12 -21.80
N ARG A 216 3.36 0.65 -20.96
CA ARG A 216 2.94 2.02 -20.57
C ARG A 216 4.09 3.03 -20.44
N PRO A 217 4.81 3.34 -21.54
CA PRO A 217 5.90 4.31 -21.52
C PRO A 217 5.44 5.78 -21.33
N ASP A 218 4.14 6.09 -21.47
CA ASP A 218 3.65 7.49 -21.55
C ASP A 218 3.06 8.04 -20.25
N GLU A 219 3.20 7.30 -19.15
CA GLU A 219 2.59 7.61 -17.86
C GLU A 219 3.63 7.68 -16.73
N TYR A 220 4.69 8.47 -16.93
CA TYR A 220 5.71 8.70 -15.89
C TYR A 220 5.51 10.02 -15.14
N HIS A 221 5.90 10.03 -13.86
CA HIS A 221 6.02 11.26 -13.07
C HIS A 221 7.08 12.19 -13.64
N GLY A 222 6.89 13.50 -13.49
CA GLY A 222 7.83 14.48 -14.02
C GLY A 222 7.92 14.53 -15.55
N GLN A 223 7.12 13.75 -16.28
CA GLN A 223 7.09 13.78 -17.73
C GLN A 223 6.50 15.11 -18.21
N HIS A 224 7.10 15.66 -19.28
CA HIS A 224 6.53 16.79 -19.99
C HIS A 224 5.25 16.37 -20.72
N ILE A 225 4.20 17.17 -20.57
CA ILE A 225 2.91 16.92 -21.20
C ILE A 225 2.98 17.43 -22.64
N THR A 226 3.06 16.50 -23.57
CA THR A 226 3.11 16.78 -25.01
C THR A 226 1.74 17.22 -25.54
N SER A 227 1.69 17.75 -26.76
CA SER A 227 0.44 18.24 -27.37
C SER A 227 -0.62 17.15 -27.53
N ASP A 228 -0.21 15.91 -27.82
CA ASP A 228 -1.05 14.72 -27.94
C ASP A 228 -1.57 14.20 -26.60
N MET A 229 -0.86 14.45 -25.49
CA MET A 229 -1.32 14.09 -24.14
C MET A 229 -2.38 15.07 -23.59
N LYS A 230 -2.36 16.34 -24.01
CA LYS A 230 -3.25 17.39 -23.48
C LYS A 230 -4.75 17.01 -23.51
N PRO A 231 -5.33 16.47 -24.60
CA PRO A 231 -6.72 16.04 -24.62
C PRO A 231 -7.04 14.98 -23.55
N ILE A 232 -6.09 14.07 -23.28
CA ILE A 232 -6.23 13.01 -22.28
C ILE A 232 -6.26 13.63 -20.87
N GLU A 233 -5.36 14.57 -20.57
CA GLU A 233 -5.31 15.26 -19.29
C GLU A 233 -6.55 16.15 -19.06
N ILE A 234 -7.02 16.86 -20.08
CA ILE A 234 -8.27 17.65 -20.02
C ILE A 234 -9.46 16.73 -19.68
N ALA A 235 -9.58 15.60 -20.37
CA ALA A 235 -10.65 14.64 -20.12
C ALA A 235 -10.57 14.06 -18.70
N ARG A 236 -9.35 13.78 -18.22
CA ARG A 236 -9.10 13.30 -16.86
C ARG A 236 -9.50 14.31 -15.80
N CYS A 237 -9.07 15.57 -15.90
CA CYS A 237 -9.45 16.61 -14.95
C CYS A 237 -10.98 16.81 -14.92
N LYS A 238 -11.61 16.83 -16.10
CA LYS A 238 -13.07 16.94 -16.22
C LYS A 238 -13.81 15.79 -15.52
N ARG A 239 -13.30 14.55 -15.55
CA ARG A 239 -13.92 13.40 -14.85
C ARG A 239 -14.07 13.63 -13.35
N TYR A 240 -13.14 14.36 -12.75
CA TYR A 240 -13.11 14.64 -11.31
C TYR A 240 -13.61 16.05 -10.95
N GLY A 241 -14.13 16.79 -11.93
CA GLY A 241 -14.64 18.15 -11.72
C GLY A 241 -13.54 19.20 -11.52
N TYR A 242 -12.33 18.94 -12.02
CA TYR A 242 -11.21 19.87 -11.99
C TYR A 242 -10.92 20.46 -13.36
N GLU A 243 -10.23 21.59 -13.35
CA GLU A 243 -9.73 22.24 -14.57
C GLU A 243 -8.31 21.76 -14.90
N TYR A 244 -8.02 21.70 -16.21
CA TYR A 244 -6.65 21.52 -16.70
C TYR A 244 -6.14 22.87 -17.19
N ASN A 245 -5.01 23.32 -16.64
CA ASN A 245 -4.40 24.59 -17.04
C ASN A 245 -3.15 24.33 -17.89
N SER A 246 -3.32 24.45 -19.21
CA SER A 246 -2.24 24.20 -20.17
C SER A 246 -1.11 25.23 -20.16
N THR A 247 -1.31 26.42 -19.57
CA THR A 247 -0.28 27.46 -19.48
C THR A 247 0.57 27.32 -18.23
N LEU A 248 0.00 26.79 -17.14
CA LEU A 248 0.72 26.55 -15.89
C LEU A 248 1.31 25.13 -15.79
N GLN A 249 0.69 24.14 -16.45
CA GLN A 249 1.03 22.74 -16.26
C GLN A 249 1.53 22.08 -17.55
N ASN A 250 2.83 22.22 -17.82
CA ASN A 250 3.53 21.51 -18.90
C ASN A 250 4.29 20.26 -18.42
N LYS A 251 4.28 19.96 -17.12
CA LYS A 251 4.97 18.85 -16.48
C LYS A 251 4.12 18.24 -15.38
N ARG A 252 4.07 16.92 -15.28
CA ARG A 252 3.40 16.24 -14.15
C ARG A 252 4.15 16.50 -12.84
N LYS A 253 3.44 16.82 -11.76
CA LYS A 253 4.03 16.91 -10.41
C LYS A 253 4.64 15.56 -10.01
N ARG A 254 5.75 15.57 -9.25
CA ARG A 254 6.32 14.33 -8.72
C ARG A 254 5.53 13.89 -7.49
N VAL A 255 5.53 12.60 -7.21
CA VAL A 255 4.80 12.01 -6.09
C VAL A 255 5.75 11.23 -5.20
N PHE A 256 5.70 11.50 -3.90
CA PHE A 256 6.50 10.88 -2.86
C PHE A 256 5.57 10.08 -1.95
N LEU A 257 5.62 8.75 -2.04
CA LEU A 257 4.87 7.85 -1.18
C LEU A 257 5.64 7.58 0.12
N GLY A 258 4.94 7.63 1.25
CA GLY A 258 5.36 7.13 2.54
C GLY A 258 4.34 6.09 3.00
N ALA A 259 4.77 4.83 3.11
CA ALA A 259 3.92 3.72 3.47
C ALA A 259 4.48 2.95 4.66
N LEU A 260 3.62 2.69 5.65
CA LEU A 260 3.93 1.68 6.65
C LEU A 260 3.79 0.31 5.99
N VAL A 261 4.77 -0.55 6.22
CA VAL A 261 4.73 -1.94 5.76
C VAL A 261 4.82 -2.89 6.94
N GLY A 262 3.87 -3.81 6.96
CA GLY A 262 3.63 -4.75 8.01
C GLY A 262 3.82 -6.19 7.54
N ASP A 263 2.94 -7.07 8.01
CA ASP A 263 2.83 -8.44 7.53
C ASP A 263 2.04 -8.46 6.19
N ASP A 264 2.13 -7.38 5.41
CA ASP A 264 1.43 -7.17 4.13
C ASP A 264 1.87 -8.20 3.10
N SER A 265 0.90 -8.83 2.45
CA SER A 265 1.20 -9.85 1.47
C SER A 265 1.71 -9.27 0.15
N TRP A 266 2.26 -10.14 -0.69
CA TRP A 266 2.55 -9.78 -2.07
C TRP A 266 1.30 -9.52 -2.91
N HIS A 267 0.11 -9.91 -2.46
CA HIS A 267 -1.12 -9.47 -3.10
C HIS A 267 -1.31 -7.96 -2.94
N SER A 268 -1.21 -7.41 -1.74
CA SER A 268 -1.37 -5.97 -1.51
C SER A 268 -0.21 -5.16 -2.09
N ILE A 269 1.03 -5.61 -1.86
CA ILE A 269 2.23 -4.93 -2.39
C ILE A 269 2.21 -4.95 -3.93
N GLY A 270 1.94 -6.10 -4.53
CA GLY A 270 1.86 -6.24 -5.98
C GLY A 270 0.71 -5.44 -6.59
N ALA A 271 -0.46 -5.42 -5.93
CA ALA A 271 -1.59 -4.60 -6.34
C ALA A 271 -1.24 -3.11 -6.41
N HIS A 272 -0.66 -2.59 -5.33
CA HIS A 272 -0.24 -1.21 -5.22
C HIS A 272 0.81 -0.89 -6.29
N ALA A 273 1.83 -1.75 -6.43
CA ALA A 273 2.90 -1.58 -7.41
C ALA A 273 2.40 -1.56 -8.85
N ILE A 274 1.47 -2.46 -9.22
CA ILE A 274 0.85 -2.49 -10.55
C ILE A 274 0.01 -1.22 -10.79
N GLU A 275 -0.81 -0.82 -9.82
CA GLU A 275 -1.68 0.35 -9.96
C GLU A 275 -0.85 1.64 -10.13
N MET A 276 0.26 1.73 -9.41
CA MET A 276 1.11 2.93 -9.33
C MET A 276 2.39 2.87 -10.17
N TYR A 277 2.51 1.87 -11.06
CA TYR A 277 3.70 1.67 -11.88
C TYR A 277 4.08 2.95 -12.65
N GLY A 278 5.27 3.50 -12.39
CA GLY A 278 5.79 4.71 -13.02
C GLY A 278 5.33 6.05 -12.42
N LEU A 279 4.38 6.05 -11.48
CA LEU A 279 3.78 7.29 -10.96
C LEU A 279 4.50 7.90 -9.76
N TYR A 280 5.25 7.11 -9.01
CA TYR A 280 6.01 7.59 -7.87
C TYR A 280 7.43 7.99 -8.26
N GLN A 281 7.89 9.14 -7.78
CA GLN A 281 9.30 9.51 -7.81
C GLN A 281 10.08 8.76 -6.73
N THR A 282 9.48 8.65 -5.54
CA THR A 282 10.07 7.96 -4.39
C THR A 282 9.00 7.21 -3.63
N VAL A 283 9.37 6.01 -3.17
CA VAL A 283 8.58 5.18 -2.26
C VAL A 283 9.40 4.94 -1.01
N ALA A 284 8.94 5.45 0.13
CA ALA A 284 9.50 5.23 1.45
C ALA A 284 8.69 4.17 2.19
N LEU A 285 9.27 2.99 2.41
CA LEU A 285 8.65 1.88 3.16
C LEU A 285 9.25 1.80 4.56
N VAL A 286 8.43 1.94 5.59
CA VAL A 286 8.89 1.85 6.98
C VAL A 286 8.28 0.62 7.63
N GLU A 287 9.14 -0.29 8.08
CA GLU A 287 8.74 -1.51 8.77
C GLU A 287 9.03 -1.41 10.27
N GLY A 288 8.00 -1.57 11.09
CA GLY A 288 8.14 -1.69 12.55
C GLY A 288 8.50 -3.11 12.98
N ASN A 289 9.27 -3.23 14.06
CA ASN A 289 9.67 -4.52 14.64
C ASN A 289 8.59 -5.19 15.50
N ASN A 290 7.49 -4.51 15.83
CA ASN A 290 6.43 -5.03 16.70
C ASN A 290 5.04 -4.75 16.10
N THR A 291 4.07 -5.58 16.49
CA THR A 291 2.65 -5.42 16.18
C THR A 291 2.04 -4.29 17.02
N PHE A 292 0.80 -3.90 16.70
CA PHE A 292 0.04 -2.95 17.51
C PHE A 292 0.03 -3.32 19.00
N THR A 293 -0.17 -4.58 19.36
CA THR A 293 -0.19 -5.03 20.76
C THR A 293 1.18 -5.52 21.25
N LYS A 294 2.26 -4.97 20.68
CA LYS A 294 3.65 -5.15 21.10
C LYS A 294 4.23 -6.57 20.92
N HIS A 295 3.53 -7.50 20.28
CA HIS A 295 4.16 -8.76 19.90
C HIS A 295 5.27 -8.52 18.88
N ASP A 296 6.39 -9.21 19.06
CA ASP A 296 7.50 -9.15 18.15
C ASP A 296 7.10 -9.58 16.75
N ARG A 297 7.67 -8.88 15.77
CA ARG A 297 7.52 -9.17 14.37
C ARG A 297 8.87 -9.49 13.78
N CYS A 298 8.80 -10.42 12.86
CA CYS A 298 9.92 -10.71 12.03
C CYS A 298 10.00 -9.68 10.90
N LYS A 299 11.18 -9.09 10.71
CA LYS A 299 11.40 -8.00 9.76
C LYS A 299 11.62 -8.58 8.37
N ARG A 300 10.69 -8.32 7.48
CA ARG A 300 10.69 -8.86 6.12
C ARG A 300 11.51 -7.99 5.18
N PHE A 301 11.57 -6.68 5.35
CA PHE A 301 12.17 -5.73 4.39
C PHE A 301 13.55 -5.23 4.82
N GLN A 302 14.31 -6.07 5.51
CA GLN A 302 15.70 -5.79 5.86
C GLN A 302 16.68 -6.16 4.74
N PRO A 303 17.84 -5.48 4.63
CA PRO A 303 18.85 -5.80 3.63
C PRO A 303 19.20 -7.29 3.59
N GLY A 304 19.21 -7.86 2.37
CA GLY A 304 19.53 -9.27 2.14
C GLY A 304 18.36 -10.25 2.24
N SER A 305 17.15 -9.80 2.59
CA SER A 305 15.94 -10.63 2.47
C SER A 305 15.39 -10.63 1.04
N ILE A 306 14.70 -11.70 0.66
CA ILE A 306 14.05 -11.76 -0.66
C ILE A 306 13.03 -10.63 -0.86
N HIS A 307 12.35 -10.20 0.20
CA HIS A 307 11.36 -9.13 0.13
C HIS A 307 12.00 -7.75 -0.12
N TYR A 308 13.10 -7.46 0.59
CA TYR A 308 13.87 -6.24 0.38
C TYR A 308 14.39 -6.16 -1.06
N GLU A 309 14.99 -7.24 -1.53
CA GLU A 309 15.48 -7.36 -2.91
C GLU A 309 14.33 -7.21 -3.91
N GLY A 310 13.22 -7.86 -3.63
CA GLY A 310 11.99 -7.84 -4.41
C GLY A 310 11.29 -6.49 -4.49
N VAL A 311 11.46 -5.57 -3.54
CA VAL A 311 10.91 -4.19 -3.65
C VAL A 311 11.96 -3.18 -4.13
N LYS A 312 13.21 -3.33 -3.72
CA LYS A 312 14.26 -2.33 -3.98
C LYS A 312 14.92 -2.51 -5.35
N LYS A 313 15.19 -3.75 -5.77
CA LYS A 313 15.97 -4.03 -6.99
C LYS A 313 15.12 -4.44 -8.19
N SER A 314 13.87 -4.81 -7.96
CA SER A 314 12.96 -5.30 -9.01
C SER A 314 12.41 -4.21 -9.94
N GLY A 315 12.43 -2.94 -9.51
CA GLY A 315 11.74 -1.87 -10.22
C GLY A 315 10.22 -2.03 -10.26
N ILE A 316 9.61 -2.74 -9.29
CA ILE A 316 8.16 -3.03 -9.28
C ILE A 316 7.27 -1.79 -9.32
N PHE A 317 7.75 -0.63 -8.84
CA PHE A 317 7.01 0.64 -8.90
C PHE A 317 7.36 1.49 -10.13
N GLY A 318 8.20 1.00 -11.05
CA GLY A 318 8.66 1.72 -12.22
C GLY A 318 10.20 1.84 -12.29
N PRO A 319 10.76 2.01 -13.51
CA PRO A 319 12.21 2.08 -13.72
C PRO A 319 12.87 3.32 -13.11
N ASN A 320 12.12 4.42 -13.00
CA ASN A 320 12.60 5.70 -12.48
C ASN A 320 12.19 5.95 -11.02
N THR A 321 11.58 4.95 -10.37
CA THR A 321 11.07 5.09 -9.00
C THR A 321 12.14 4.69 -8.00
N THR A 322 12.53 5.60 -7.12
CA THR A 322 13.46 5.28 -6.03
C THR A 322 12.72 4.65 -4.85
N VAL A 323 13.04 3.39 -4.52
CA VAL A 323 12.49 2.73 -3.34
C VAL A 323 13.50 2.76 -2.19
N LYS A 324 13.09 3.30 -1.05
CA LYS A 324 13.85 3.30 0.22
C LYS A 324 13.07 2.50 1.24
N THR A 325 13.76 1.62 1.95
CA THR A 325 13.19 0.94 3.12
C THR A 325 13.92 1.39 4.38
N ALA A 326 13.18 1.52 5.47
CA ALA A 326 13.72 1.80 6.79
C ALA A 326 13.11 0.84 7.81
N LEU A 327 13.93 0.40 8.74
CA LEU A 327 13.50 -0.39 9.89
C LEU A 327 13.33 0.58 11.05
N TYR A 328 12.14 0.61 11.63
CA TYR A 328 11.88 1.41 12.81
C TYR A 328 11.91 0.54 14.05
N TYR A 329 12.83 0.88 14.95
CA TYR A 329 12.96 0.26 16.26
C TYR A 329 12.50 1.23 17.34
N ALA A 330 11.46 0.86 18.05
CA ALA A 330 11.17 1.52 19.31
C ALA A 330 11.90 0.76 20.43
N LYS A 331 12.86 1.40 21.11
CA LYS A 331 13.19 1.07 22.50
C LYS A 331 11.96 1.49 23.31
N GLU A 332 10.99 0.59 23.41
CA GLU A 332 9.65 0.92 23.90
C GLU A 332 9.66 1.16 25.41
N SER A 333 9.01 2.24 25.85
CA SER A 333 8.46 2.25 27.20
C SER A 333 7.15 1.46 27.20
N ASP A 334 6.84 0.79 28.31
CA ASP A 334 5.56 0.09 28.47
C ASP A 334 4.34 1.02 28.30
N THR A 335 4.55 2.33 28.41
CA THR A 335 3.53 3.37 28.31
C THR A 335 3.25 3.90 26.91
N MET A 336 4.04 3.54 25.89
CA MET A 336 3.80 4.05 24.53
C MET A 336 2.52 3.45 23.94
N SER A 337 1.59 4.33 23.51
CA SER A 337 0.38 3.88 22.82
C SER A 337 0.73 3.33 21.43
N PRO A 338 0.00 2.32 20.91
CA PRO A 338 0.25 1.79 19.58
C PRO A 338 0.17 2.85 18.47
N MET A 339 -0.78 3.78 18.59
CA MET A 339 -0.93 4.89 17.64
C MET A 339 0.27 5.83 17.67
N THR A 340 0.77 6.17 18.87
CA THR A 340 1.99 7.00 19.01
C THR A 340 3.19 6.35 18.31
N ARG A 341 3.34 5.03 18.43
CA ARG A 341 4.42 4.30 17.76
C ARG A 341 4.33 4.42 16.25
N GLU A 342 3.16 4.18 15.67
CA GLU A 342 2.99 4.32 14.22
C GLU A 342 3.28 5.74 13.73
N GLN A 343 2.97 6.76 14.52
CA GLN A 343 3.25 8.14 14.13
C GLN A 343 4.73 8.42 14.05
N LEU A 344 5.47 7.96 15.05
CA LEU A 344 6.93 8.07 15.03
C LEU A 344 7.55 7.28 13.87
N GLN A 345 6.91 6.18 13.44
CA GLN A 345 7.29 5.49 12.19
C GLN A 345 7.04 6.38 10.97
N ARG A 346 5.90 7.07 10.90
CA ARG A 346 5.54 7.95 9.78
C ARG A 346 6.44 9.18 9.68
N ASP A 347 7.03 9.67 10.78
CA ASP A 347 8.01 10.77 10.74
C ASP A 347 9.29 10.42 9.97
N VAL A 348 9.58 9.12 9.78
CA VAL A 348 10.68 8.66 8.94
C VAL A 348 10.42 8.99 7.45
N PHE A 349 9.17 9.10 7.02
CA PHE A 349 8.82 9.40 5.64
C PHE A 349 9.38 10.75 5.21
N THR A 350 9.13 11.82 5.98
CA THR A 350 9.60 13.18 5.67
C THR A 350 11.11 13.23 5.54
N LYS A 351 11.84 12.54 6.45
CA LYS A 351 13.31 12.47 6.36
C LYS A 351 13.77 11.86 5.04
N ILE A 352 13.14 10.75 4.64
CA ILE A 352 13.43 10.11 3.35
C ILE A 352 13.06 11.03 2.19
N TRP A 353 11.89 11.67 2.23
CA TRP A 353 11.44 12.57 1.16
C TRP A 353 12.38 13.76 0.96
N ILE A 354 12.82 14.41 2.05
CA ILE A 354 13.83 15.48 2.00
C ILE A 354 15.15 14.96 1.39
N GLN A 355 15.64 13.81 1.85
CA GLN A 355 16.85 13.19 1.29
C GLN A 355 16.73 12.81 -0.19
N GLN A 356 15.52 12.55 -0.67
CA GLN A 356 15.24 12.28 -2.09
C GLN A 356 14.88 13.55 -2.89
N GLY A 357 15.06 14.73 -2.29
CA GLY A 357 14.91 16.01 -2.96
C GLY A 357 13.46 16.37 -3.27
N MET A 358 12.53 16.04 -2.38
CA MET A 358 11.16 16.55 -2.44
C MET A 358 11.16 18.09 -2.30
N THR A 359 10.34 18.76 -3.10
CA THR A 359 10.20 20.23 -3.10
C THR A 359 8.76 20.64 -2.80
N GLU A 360 8.53 21.95 -2.61
CA GLU A 360 7.22 22.53 -2.32
C GLU A 360 6.14 22.21 -3.39
N ASP A 361 6.55 21.99 -4.64
CA ASP A 361 5.63 21.74 -5.76
C ASP A 361 5.23 20.26 -5.93
N ASP A 362 5.85 19.35 -5.19
CA ASP A 362 5.62 17.90 -5.25
C ASP A 362 4.48 17.46 -4.33
N ILE A 363 3.97 16.24 -4.54
CA ILE A 363 2.85 15.68 -3.76
C ILE A 363 3.40 14.62 -2.80
N GLY A 364 3.16 14.79 -1.50
CA GLY A 364 3.39 13.78 -0.48
C GLY A 364 2.14 12.93 -0.29
N VAL A 365 2.29 11.60 -0.28
CA VAL A 365 1.20 10.64 -0.05
C VAL A 365 1.54 9.80 1.17
N VAL A 366 0.62 9.73 2.13
CA VAL A 366 0.73 8.85 3.31
C VAL A 366 -0.35 7.79 3.23
N ALA A 367 0.05 6.54 3.36
CA ALA A 367 -0.85 5.40 3.34
C ALA A 367 -0.29 4.23 4.18
N ASP A 368 -1.11 3.21 4.42
CA ASP A 368 -0.59 1.88 4.71
C ASP A 368 -0.43 1.13 3.36
N MET A 369 0.40 0.07 3.29
CA MET A 369 0.72 -0.56 2.00
C MET A 369 -0.50 -1.12 1.24
N ASP A 370 -1.54 -1.51 1.97
CA ASP A 370 -2.82 -2.00 1.44
C ASP A 370 -3.82 -0.88 1.08
N GLU A 371 -3.41 0.38 1.16
CA GLU A 371 -4.20 1.57 0.84
C GLU A 371 -3.55 2.38 -0.28
N PHE A 372 -4.26 2.62 -1.38
CA PHE A 372 -3.71 3.41 -2.49
C PHE A 372 -4.80 4.05 -3.34
N PHE A 373 -4.47 5.16 -3.99
CA PHE A 373 -5.39 5.84 -4.90
C PHE A 373 -5.66 4.96 -6.13
N THR A 374 -6.70 5.28 -6.89
CA THR A 374 -6.80 4.76 -8.26
C THR A 374 -5.73 5.42 -9.14
N ARG A 375 -5.23 4.68 -10.13
CA ARG A 375 -4.23 5.22 -11.05
C ARG A 375 -4.70 6.51 -11.75
N ASP A 376 -5.93 6.51 -12.25
CA ASP A 376 -6.48 7.66 -12.97
C ASP A 376 -6.58 8.90 -12.08
N PHE A 377 -6.94 8.71 -10.81
CA PHE A 377 -6.99 9.82 -9.87
C PHE A 377 -5.60 10.31 -9.46
N MET A 378 -4.61 9.42 -9.29
CA MET A 378 -3.23 9.82 -9.05
C MET A 378 -2.68 10.68 -10.21
N LEU A 379 -2.94 10.30 -11.46
CA LEU A 379 -2.59 11.11 -12.63
C LEU A 379 -3.31 12.45 -12.65
N ALA A 380 -4.57 12.51 -12.19
CA ALA A 380 -5.32 13.76 -12.05
C ALA A 380 -4.66 14.67 -11.00
N MET A 381 -4.22 14.12 -9.87
CA MET A 381 -3.49 14.86 -8.85
C MET A 381 -2.19 15.48 -9.38
N GLN A 382 -1.52 14.81 -10.31
CA GLN A 382 -0.27 15.30 -10.89
C GLN A 382 -0.45 16.43 -11.93
N THR A 383 -1.66 16.65 -12.44
CA THR A 383 -1.90 17.48 -13.64
C THR A 383 -3.02 18.51 -13.50
N CYS A 384 -4.05 18.22 -12.72
CA CYS A 384 -5.23 19.05 -12.60
C CYS A 384 -5.04 20.15 -11.56
N GLN A 385 -5.82 21.23 -11.70
CA GLN A 385 -5.88 22.31 -10.72
C GLN A 385 -6.74 21.89 -9.52
N ILE A 386 -6.18 21.04 -8.67
CA ILE A 386 -6.81 20.67 -7.40
C ILE A 386 -6.61 21.84 -6.42
N PRO A 387 -7.68 22.37 -5.79
CA PRO A 387 -7.57 23.52 -4.88
C PRO A 387 -6.52 23.32 -3.78
N GLN A 388 -6.44 22.10 -3.25
CA GLN A 388 -5.50 21.69 -2.20
C GLN A 388 -4.04 21.58 -2.65
N PHE A 389 -3.74 21.74 -3.94
CA PHE A 389 -2.39 21.67 -4.51
C PHE A 389 -1.98 22.96 -5.25
N GLN A 390 -2.73 24.04 -5.06
CA GLN A 390 -2.39 25.35 -5.63
C GLN A 390 -1.21 25.98 -4.88
N LYS A 391 -0.32 26.63 -5.62
CA LYS A 391 0.82 27.36 -5.05
C LYS A 391 0.35 28.57 -4.24
N GLY A 392 0.96 28.81 -3.10
CA GLY A 392 0.62 29.95 -2.22
C GLY A 392 -0.70 29.77 -1.48
N GLN A 393 -1.25 28.56 -1.46
CA GLN A 393 -2.50 28.29 -0.76
C GLN A 393 -2.32 28.29 0.76
N SER A 394 -3.43 28.36 1.47
CA SER A 394 -3.44 28.20 2.92
C SER A 394 -3.22 26.73 3.34
N CYS A 395 -2.25 26.48 4.22
CA CYS A 395 -2.06 25.17 4.87
C CYS A 395 -3.11 24.85 5.96
N LYS A 396 -4.23 25.58 6.04
CA LYS A 396 -5.35 25.30 6.96
C LYS A 396 -6.02 23.95 6.66
N ALA A 397 -6.17 23.61 5.38
CA ALA A 397 -6.86 22.39 4.94
C ALA A 397 -6.27 21.82 3.62
N PRO A 398 -4.95 21.53 3.55
CA PRO A 398 -4.24 21.22 2.31
C PRO A 398 -4.38 19.75 1.88
N LYS A 399 -5.28 18.99 2.52
CA LYS A 399 -5.37 17.54 2.39
C LYS A 399 -6.35 17.13 1.31
N VAL A 400 -5.97 16.15 0.51
CA VAL A 400 -6.85 15.41 -0.39
C VAL A 400 -7.10 14.03 0.21
N VAL A 401 -8.35 13.75 0.55
CA VAL A 401 -8.79 12.51 1.22
C VAL A 401 -9.47 11.59 0.21
N ALA A 402 -8.96 10.38 0.04
CA ALA A 402 -9.60 9.39 -0.81
C ALA A 402 -10.88 8.82 -0.17
N SER A 403 -11.96 8.73 -0.95
CA SER A 403 -12.95 7.68 -0.70
C SER A 403 -12.43 6.37 -1.26
N THR A 404 -12.28 5.37 -0.40
CA THR A 404 -11.77 4.05 -0.77
C THR A 404 -12.89 3.05 -1.02
N LEU A 405 -12.67 2.18 -2.00
CA LEU A 405 -13.40 0.93 -2.15
C LEU A 405 -12.65 -0.16 -1.38
N THR A 406 -13.26 -0.70 -0.33
CA THR A 406 -12.66 -1.74 0.49
C THR A 406 -13.00 -3.14 -0.05
N PHE A 407 -11.95 -3.88 -0.39
CA PHE A 407 -11.99 -5.29 -0.75
C PHE A 407 -11.60 -6.14 0.46
N GLU A 408 -12.27 -7.27 0.64
CA GLU A 408 -12.07 -8.21 1.74
C GLU A 408 -11.54 -9.53 1.17
N ALA A 409 -10.23 -9.76 1.30
CA ALA A 409 -9.46 -10.93 0.89
C ALA A 409 -9.41 -11.27 -0.61
N ALA A 410 -10.44 -10.93 -1.39
CA ALA A 410 -10.56 -11.25 -2.82
C ALA A 410 -11.22 -10.12 -3.64
N PRO A 411 -11.02 -10.08 -4.97
CA PRO A 411 -11.44 -8.96 -5.84
C PRO A 411 -12.93 -8.63 -5.89
N ASP A 412 -13.82 -9.60 -5.68
CA ASP A 412 -15.29 -9.37 -5.75
C ASP A 412 -15.96 -9.31 -4.38
N CYS A 413 -15.17 -9.37 -3.30
CA CYS A 413 -15.69 -9.36 -1.94
C CYS A 413 -15.58 -7.94 -1.41
N ILE A 414 -16.65 -7.16 -1.55
CA ILE A 414 -16.62 -5.72 -1.32
C ILE A 414 -17.53 -5.34 -0.17
N TYR A 415 -16.98 -4.52 0.73
CA TYR A 415 -17.72 -3.97 1.86
C TYR A 415 -18.23 -2.56 1.51
N LYS A 416 -19.48 -2.46 1.05
CA LYS A 416 -20.04 -1.23 0.46
C LYS A 416 -20.13 -0.05 1.43
N THR A 417 -20.54 -0.29 2.66
CA THR A 417 -20.81 0.79 3.63
C THR A 417 -19.62 1.11 4.52
N LYS A 418 -18.53 0.35 4.41
CA LYS A 418 -17.41 0.50 5.31
C LYS A 418 -16.59 1.73 4.95
N ARG A 419 -16.56 2.68 5.88
CA ARG A 419 -15.61 3.79 5.85
C ARG A 419 -14.38 3.36 6.61
N TRP A 420 -13.32 3.08 5.88
CA TRP A 420 -12.08 2.61 6.45
C TRP A 420 -10.95 3.58 6.13
N PHE A 421 -9.75 3.17 6.53
CA PHE A 421 -8.57 3.94 6.26
C PHE A 421 -8.37 4.16 4.75
N HIS A 422 -7.66 5.24 4.42
CA HIS A 422 -7.53 5.74 3.07
C HIS A 422 -6.19 6.43 2.86
N PRO A 423 -5.63 6.36 1.63
CA PRO A 423 -4.47 7.16 1.32
C PRO A 423 -4.84 8.65 1.37
N ASP A 424 -3.95 9.45 1.94
CA ASP A 424 -4.09 10.89 2.04
C ASP A 424 -2.93 11.57 1.32
N ALA A 425 -3.22 12.67 0.62
CA ALA A 425 -2.22 13.43 -0.12
C ALA A 425 -2.19 14.91 0.29
N ILE A 426 -0.99 15.50 0.34
CA ILE A 426 -0.75 16.93 0.65
C ILE A 426 0.35 17.46 -0.28
N ILE A 427 0.28 18.73 -0.67
CA ILE A 427 1.35 19.40 -1.43
C ILE A 427 2.57 19.67 -0.54
N GLY A 428 3.78 19.57 -1.10
CA GLY A 428 5.04 19.80 -0.40
C GLY A 428 5.10 21.14 0.34
N GLU A 429 4.52 22.20 -0.24
CA GLU A 429 4.41 23.55 0.35
C GLU A 429 3.80 23.53 1.77
N CYS A 430 2.96 22.53 2.08
CA CYS A 430 2.31 22.39 3.38
C CYS A 430 2.88 21.25 4.24
N ILE A 431 4.01 20.65 3.87
CA ILE A 431 4.64 19.56 4.63
C ILE A 431 5.81 20.10 5.46
N ASP A 432 5.86 19.67 6.72
CA ASP A 432 6.91 20.05 7.68
C ASP A 432 8.31 19.66 7.16
N GLY A 433 9.28 20.58 7.28
CA GLY A 433 10.64 20.44 6.75
C GLY A 433 10.78 20.49 5.21
N ILE A 434 9.70 20.68 4.46
CA ILE A 434 9.70 20.84 2.99
C ILE A 434 9.14 22.21 2.60
N GLY A 435 8.01 22.60 3.20
CA GLY A 435 7.38 23.90 3.03
C GLY A 435 8.12 25.04 3.71
N ASN A 436 7.78 26.27 3.34
CA ASN A 436 8.41 27.46 3.89
C ASN A 436 7.99 27.72 5.35
N GLU A 437 8.84 27.33 6.30
CA GLU A 437 8.63 27.53 7.75
C GLU A 437 8.56 29.00 8.19
N THR A 438 9.11 29.92 7.38
CA THR A 438 9.00 31.36 7.67
C THR A 438 7.59 31.90 7.42
N LEU A 439 6.86 31.25 6.51
CA LEU A 439 5.46 31.55 6.20
C LEU A 439 4.51 30.70 7.05
N HIS A 440 4.81 29.41 7.21
CA HIS A 440 3.99 28.44 7.93
C HIS A 440 4.79 27.86 9.08
N LYS A 441 4.69 28.46 10.27
CA LYS A 441 5.44 27.96 11.43
C LYS A 441 4.98 26.54 11.81
N PRO A 442 5.88 25.65 12.25
CA PRO A 442 5.47 24.39 12.86
C PRO A 442 4.50 24.61 14.02
N THR A 443 3.54 23.70 14.19
CA THR A 443 2.56 23.78 15.28
C THR A 443 3.08 23.17 16.57
N LEU A 444 2.47 23.55 17.71
CA LEU A 444 2.76 22.93 18.99
C LEU A 444 2.29 21.47 19.01
N ARG A 445 3.15 20.59 19.51
CA ARG A 445 2.93 19.13 19.52
C ARG A 445 3.13 18.54 20.90
N LYS A 446 2.42 17.44 21.15
CA LYS A 446 2.56 16.66 22.39
C LYS A 446 3.94 16.02 22.40
N SER A 447 4.73 16.38 23.40
CA SER A 447 6.02 15.74 23.69
C SER A 447 5.83 14.35 24.26
N PHE A 448 6.57 13.39 23.72
CA PHE A 448 6.71 12.04 24.22
C PHE A 448 8.13 11.82 24.76
N SER A 449 8.31 10.77 25.57
CA SER A 449 9.60 10.41 26.18
C SER A 449 10.77 10.48 25.18
N GLY A 450 11.85 11.15 25.62
CA GLY A 450 13.02 11.44 24.81
C GLY A 450 12.88 12.69 23.92
N GLY A 451 11.95 13.61 24.23
CA GLY A 451 11.78 14.87 23.49
C GLY A 451 11.16 14.70 22.09
N ARG A 452 10.61 13.53 21.78
CA ARG A 452 10.01 13.25 20.47
C ARG A 452 8.61 13.81 20.41
N GLU A 453 8.32 14.57 19.36
CA GLU A 453 6.99 15.14 19.14
C GLU A 453 6.06 14.14 18.45
N THR A 454 4.75 14.25 18.70
CA THR A 454 3.75 13.33 18.14
C THR A 454 2.58 14.11 17.51
N PHE A 455 1.35 13.85 17.97
CA PHE A 455 0.16 14.59 17.60
C PHE A 455 0.31 16.09 17.92
N ARG A 456 -0.42 16.91 17.18
CA ARG A 456 -0.66 18.32 17.55
C ARG A 456 -1.25 18.40 18.95
N GLU A 457 -0.94 19.46 19.68
CA GLU A 457 -1.62 19.77 20.94
C GLU A 457 -3.08 20.22 20.70
N ASP A 458 -3.92 20.06 21.72
CA ASP A 458 -5.34 20.39 21.61
C ASP A 458 -5.53 21.89 21.33
N GLY A 459 -6.33 22.20 20.30
CA GLY A 459 -6.56 23.56 19.84
C GLY A 459 -5.45 24.13 18.95
N TYR A 460 -4.47 23.33 18.54
CA TYR A 460 -3.38 23.76 17.65
C TYR A 460 -3.53 23.18 16.24
N GLY A 461 -4.75 23.28 15.71
CA GLY A 461 -5.08 22.84 14.35
C GLY A 461 -5.32 21.34 14.24
N ILE A 462 -5.94 20.70 15.25
CA ILE A 462 -6.46 19.32 15.15
C ILE A 462 -7.81 19.32 14.42
N LYS A 463 -8.63 20.32 14.72
CA LYS A 463 -9.96 20.54 14.14
C LYS A 463 -9.93 21.80 13.28
N LEU A 464 -10.77 21.83 12.24
CA LEU A 464 -10.87 23.02 11.38
C LEU A 464 -11.26 24.29 12.15
N LYS A 465 -12.07 24.15 13.21
CA LYS A 465 -12.47 25.27 14.07
C LYS A 465 -11.34 25.82 14.96
N ASP A 466 -10.24 25.08 15.13
CA ASP A 466 -9.12 25.55 15.94
C ASP A 466 -8.44 26.78 15.28
N TYR A 467 -8.58 26.90 13.96
CA TYR A 467 -8.14 28.04 13.15
C TYR A 467 -9.09 29.24 13.19
N ASP A 468 -10.19 29.16 13.91
CA ASP A 468 -11.14 30.27 14.08
C ASP A 468 -11.00 30.89 15.48
N ASN A 469 -10.09 30.38 16.31
CA ASN A 469 -9.86 30.88 17.65
C ASN A 469 -8.97 32.14 17.62
N GLU A 470 -9.60 33.30 17.79
CA GLU A 470 -8.95 34.62 17.76
C GLU A 470 -7.80 34.78 18.77
N THR A 471 -7.78 34.01 19.86
CA THR A 471 -6.66 34.02 20.83
C THR A 471 -5.37 33.44 20.25
N LYS A 472 -5.43 32.80 19.08
CA LYS A 472 -4.31 32.21 18.37
C LYS A 472 -4.15 32.83 16.97
N GLN A 473 -4.09 34.17 16.90
CA GLN A 473 -4.02 34.93 15.64
C GLN A 473 -2.93 34.42 14.67
N ASP A 474 -1.81 33.93 15.19
CA ASP A 474 -0.74 33.34 14.38
C ASP A 474 -1.21 32.10 13.60
N LEU A 475 -2.02 31.21 14.18
CA LEU A 475 -2.59 30.06 13.46
C LEU A 475 -3.60 30.47 12.39
N ILE A 476 -4.27 31.60 12.59
CA ILE A 476 -5.25 32.13 11.63
C ILE A 476 -4.51 32.72 10.42
N ARG A 477 -3.50 33.55 10.69
CA ARG A 477 -2.74 34.24 9.65
C ARG A 477 -1.80 33.29 8.90
N PHE A 478 -1.22 32.34 9.62
CA PHE A 478 -0.20 31.41 9.12
C PHE A 478 -0.47 29.99 9.60
N PRO A 479 -1.43 29.28 8.98
CA PRO A 479 -1.72 27.90 9.33
C PRO A 479 -0.46 27.04 9.24
N PRO A 480 -0.23 26.12 10.19
CA PRO A 480 1.05 25.46 10.36
C PRO A 480 1.24 24.31 9.37
N LEU A 481 2.50 23.99 9.12
CA LEU A 481 2.90 22.84 8.30
C LEU A 481 2.43 21.51 8.92
N TRP A 482 2.28 20.52 8.05
CA TRP A 482 1.75 19.20 8.37
C TRP A 482 2.87 18.16 8.42
N LYS A 483 2.94 17.40 9.51
CA LYS A 483 3.74 16.16 9.55
C LYS A 483 2.94 15.01 8.96
N PRO A 484 3.56 13.92 8.48
CA PRO A 484 2.86 12.71 8.01
C PRO A 484 1.81 12.16 8.99
N VAL A 485 2.03 12.30 10.29
CA VAL A 485 1.02 11.98 11.33
C VAL A 485 -0.27 12.78 11.18
N ASP A 486 -0.19 14.05 10.78
CA ASP A 486 -1.33 14.94 10.66
C ASP A 486 -2.26 14.51 9.52
N PHE A 487 -1.70 13.87 8.48
CA PHE A 487 -2.48 13.38 7.33
C PHE A 487 -3.61 12.47 7.83
N ARG A 488 -3.31 11.59 8.78
CA ARG A 488 -4.23 10.58 9.33
C ARG A 488 -5.04 11.07 10.53
N SER A 489 -4.52 12.02 11.30
CA SER A 489 -5.08 12.37 12.62
C SER A 489 -5.80 13.72 12.69
N VAL A 490 -5.52 14.62 11.73
CA VAL A 490 -6.06 15.98 11.73
C VAL A 490 -7.19 16.11 10.72
N GLN A 491 -8.23 16.84 11.10
CA GLN A 491 -9.32 17.20 10.19
C GLN A 491 -8.83 18.26 9.20
N GLY A 492 -9.01 17.99 7.92
CA GLY A 492 -8.67 18.91 6.85
C GLY A 492 -8.97 18.29 5.49
N GLY A 493 -9.04 19.14 4.48
CA GLY A 493 -9.37 18.71 3.13
C GLY A 493 -10.87 18.54 2.87
N GLY A 494 -11.21 18.21 1.63
CA GLY A 494 -12.54 17.78 1.25
C GLY A 494 -12.56 16.25 1.06
N PRO A 495 -13.50 15.51 1.66
CA PRO A 495 -13.69 14.10 1.30
C PRO A 495 -14.06 14.02 -0.17
N ILE A 496 -13.24 13.32 -0.97
CA ILE A 496 -13.61 13.00 -2.34
C ILE A 496 -14.55 11.80 -2.28
N GLY A 497 -15.81 12.03 -1.93
CA GLY A 497 -16.81 10.97 -1.88
C GLY A 497 -18.14 11.31 -1.20
N GLU A 498 -18.18 12.29 -0.28
CA GLU A 498 -19.45 12.70 0.33
C GLU A 498 -20.29 13.65 -0.54
N ILE A 499 -19.72 14.18 -1.63
CA ILE A 499 -20.47 14.99 -2.61
C ILE A 499 -21.43 14.15 -3.49
N LEU A 500 -21.53 12.82 -3.29
CA LEU A 500 -22.43 11.94 -4.06
C LEU A 500 -23.55 11.27 -3.26
N ASN A 501 -23.90 11.79 -2.08
CA ASN A 501 -25.20 11.51 -1.44
C ASN A 501 -26.07 12.78 -1.41
N GLY A 502 -26.22 13.42 -2.57
CA GLY A 502 -27.26 14.43 -2.77
C GLY A 502 -28.14 13.97 -3.92
N ASP A 503 -29.15 13.14 -3.61
CA ASP A 503 -30.40 12.91 -4.38
C ASP A 503 -30.33 12.71 -5.91
N ASN A 504 -29.16 12.51 -6.48
CA ASN A 504 -28.96 12.43 -7.91
C ASN A 504 -28.55 11.00 -8.30
N PRO A 505 -29.51 10.12 -8.64
CA PRO A 505 -29.26 8.75 -9.07
C PRO A 505 -28.38 8.63 -10.34
N LYS A 506 -27.99 9.75 -10.96
CA LYS A 506 -27.13 9.80 -12.15
C LYS A 506 -25.63 9.86 -11.87
N ARG A 507 -25.16 9.87 -10.61
CA ARG A 507 -23.72 9.88 -10.30
C ARG A 507 -23.28 8.56 -9.61
N PRO A 508 -22.75 7.59 -10.37
CA PRO A 508 -22.34 6.29 -9.84
C PRO A 508 -21.12 6.41 -8.91
N MET A 509 -21.17 5.67 -7.79
CA MET A 509 -20.13 5.43 -6.75
C MET A 509 -18.77 6.13 -6.97
N GLY A 510 -18.55 7.26 -6.31
CA GLY A 510 -17.36 8.12 -6.48
C GLY A 510 -16.21 7.80 -5.52
N TYR A 511 -15.69 6.59 -5.57
CA TYR A 511 -14.42 6.26 -4.91
C TYR A 511 -13.24 6.64 -5.82
N VAL A 512 -12.12 7.00 -5.19
CA VAL A 512 -10.86 7.39 -5.86
C VAL A 512 -9.65 6.68 -5.28
N GLY A 513 -9.86 5.72 -4.39
CA GLY A 513 -8.83 4.82 -3.89
C GLY A 513 -9.37 3.44 -3.58
N TYR A 514 -8.48 2.58 -3.12
CA TYR A 514 -8.74 1.21 -2.75
C TYR A 514 -8.16 0.91 -1.37
N HIS A 515 -8.79 -0.03 -0.68
CA HIS A 515 -8.24 -0.65 0.52
C HIS A 515 -8.35 -2.17 0.40
N PHE A 516 -7.20 -2.83 0.32
CA PHE A 516 -7.08 -4.28 0.12
C PHE A 516 -6.98 -4.99 1.48
N HIS A 517 -8.09 -5.00 2.20
CA HIS A 517 -8.15 -5.59 3.52
C HIS A 517 -8.12 -7.13 3.48
N ASN A 518 -7.32 -7.75 4.36
CA ASN A 518 -7.22 -9.20 4.49
C ASN A 518 -6.72 -9.96 3.25
N PHE A 519 -6.01 -9.29 2.34
CA PHE A 519 -5.31 -9.94 1.24
C PHE A 519 -4.04 -10.59 1.77
N PHE A 520 -4.13 -11.81 2.30
CA PHE A 520 -2.98 -12.58 2.79
C PHE A 520 -2.65 -13.79 1.91
N ASP A 521 -1.38 -14.20 1.91
CA ASP A 521 -0.90 -15.35 1.13
C ASP A 521 -1.37 -16.70 1.71
N SER A 522 -1.75 -16.73 3.00
CA SER A 522 -2.28 -17.93 3.68
C SER A 522 -3.08 -17.58 4.94
N ILE A 523 -3.69 -18.59 5.59
CA ILE A 523 -4.43 -18.45 6.86
C ILE A 523 -3.54 -18.01 8.01
N LYS A 524 -2.29 -18.49 8.06
CA LYS A 524 -1.43 -18.28 9.22
C LYS A 524 -1.20 -16.78 9.50
N PRO A 525 -0.85 -15.93 8.50
CA PRO A 525 -0.82 -14.48 8.66
C PRO A 525 -2.16 -13.86 9.08
N ILE A 526 -3.30 -14.33 8.56
CA ILE A 526 -4.64 -13.84 8.95
C ILE A 526 -4.87 -14.09 10.45
N ARG A 527 -4.68 -15.33 10.91
CA ARG A 527 -4.86 -15.70 12.31
C ARG A 527 -3.90 -14.94 13.22
N LYS A 528 -2.63 -14.80 12.80
CA LYS A 528 -1.65 -13.97 13.51
C LYS A 528 -2.13 -12.53 13.62
N LYS A 529 -2.58 -11.92 12.51
CA LYS A 529 -3.14 -10.55 12.51
C LYS A 529 -4.23 -10.41 13.56
N TYR A 530 -5.24 -11.27 13.52
CA TYR A 530 -6.37 -11.20 14.46
C TYR A 530 -6.00 -11.63 15.88
N ALA A 531 -4.87 -12.31 16.09
CA ALA A 531 -4.36 -12.63 17.42
C ALA A 531 -3.45 -11.53 18.01
N THR A 532 -2.89 -10.63 17.19
CA THR A 532 -1.82 -9.71 17.65
C THR A 532 -1.95 -8.25 17.17
N TYR A 533 -2.95 -7.89 16.37
CA TYR A 533 -3.10 -6.52 15.85
C TYR A 533 -4.42 -5.89 16.30
N GLY A 534 -4.36 -4.59 16.63
CA GLY A 534 -5.51 -3.77 16.96
C GLY A 534 -6.30 -4.30 18.15
N HIS A 535 -7.34 -5.07 17.85
CA HIS A 535 -8.24 -5.72 18.81
C HIS A 535 -8.03 -7.24 18.77
N PRO A 536 -6.94 -7.75 19.39
CA PRO A 536 -6.60 -9.16 19.31
C PRO A 536 -7.69 -10.02 19.94
N ASN A 537 -8.07 -11.06 19.23
CA ASN A 537 -8.95 -12.11 19.71
C ASN A 537 -8.09 -13.34 20.01
N ALA A 538 -7.98 -13.70 21.29
CA ALA A 538 -7.20 -14.88 21.72
C ALA A 538 -7.68 -16.19 21.07
N ASN A 539 -8.94 -16.24 20.64
CA ASN A 539 -9.52 -17.39 19.96
C ASN A 539 -9.32 -17.36 18.43
N ALA A 540 -8.66 -16.33 17.88
CA ALA A 540 -8.37 -16.23 16.45
C ALA A 540 -7.53 -17.39 15.92
N THR A 541 -6.89 -18.19 16.78
CA THR A 541 -6.15 -19.40 16.41
C THR A 541 -6.99 -20.67 16.39
N PHE A 542 -8.19 -20.64 16.97
CA PHE A 542 -9.03 -21.82 17.20
C PHE A 542 -10.42 -21.73 16.58
N TRP A 543 -10.89 -20.54 16.24
CA TRP A 543 -12.20 -20.35 15.61
C TRP A 543 -12.12 -20.48 14.09
N PRO A 544 -13.17 -20.95 13.41
CA PRO A 544 -13.21 -20.86 11.96
C PRO A 544 -13.17 -19.39 11.51
N LEU A 545 -12.56 -19.12 10.35
CA LEU A 545 -12.29 -17.75 9.89
C LEU A 545 -13.50 -16.80 10.01
N GLY A 546 -14.70 -17.24 9.59
CA GLY A 546 -15.91 -16.42 9.64
C GLY A 546 -16.43 -16.09 11.04
N ASN A 547 -15.87 -16.70 12.09
CA ASN A 547 -16.19 -16.41 13.50
C ASN A 547 -15.18 -15.46 14.14
N ILE A 548 -14.02 -15.25 13.52
CA ILE A 548 -12.95 -14.41 14.10
C ILE A 548 -13.37 -12.94 14.10
N SER A 549 -13.94 -12.47 12.99
CA SER A 549 -14.39 -11.08 12.80
C SER A 549 -15.53 -10.97 11.79
N THR A 550 -16.24 -9.85 11.79
CA THR A 550 -17.29 -9.57 10.80
C THR A 550 -16.71 -9.42 9.39
N GLU A 551 -15.50 -8.89 9.27
CA GLU A 551 -14.78 -8.76 7.99
C GLU A 551 -14.46 -10.11 7.36
N LEU A 552 -13.94 -11.04 8.17
CA LEU A 552 -13.62 -12.36 7.67
C LEU A 552 -14.87 -13.16 7.34
N ASP A 553 -15.98 -12.94 8.06
CA ASP A 553 -17.27 -13.55 7.70
C ASP A 553 -17.75 -13.10 6.31
N VAL A 554 -17.58 -11.81 5.99
CA VAL A 554 -17.91 -11.23 4.68
C VAL A 554 -17.07 -11.87 3.58
N ALA A 555 -15.76 -11.97 3.79
CA ALA A 555 -14.87 -12.65 2.85
C ALA A 555 -15.27 -14.12 2.66
N VAL A 556 -15.47 -14.86 3.76
CA VAL A 556 -15.84 -16.28 3.74
C VAL A 556 -17.14 -16.50 2.98
N ARG A 557 -18.20 -15.76 3.31
CA ARG A 557 -19.50 -15.91 2.65
C ARG A 557 -19.44 -15.54 1.17
N CYS A 558 -18.70 -14.48 0.82
CA CYS A 558 -18.47 -14.10 -0.58
C CYS A 558 -17.81 -15.24 -1.38
N ILE A 559 -16.68 -15.75 -0.89
CA ILE A 559 -15.85 -16.75 -1.60
C ILE A 559 -16.57 -18.09 -1.69
N MET A 560 -17.31 -18.45 -0.64
CA MET A 560 -18.10 -19.68 -0.55
C MET A 560 -19.49 -19.55 -1.18
N ASN A 561 -19.85 -18.38 -1.73
CA ASN A 561 -21.16 -18.10 -2.32
C ASN A 561 -22.33 -18.43 -1.38
N ARG A 562 -22.24 -18.02 -0.11
CA ARG A 562 -23.25 -18.30 0.92
C ARG A 562 -24.24 -17.15 1.04
N THR A 563 -25.48 -17.47 1.40
CA THR A 563 -26.51 -16.49 1.74
C THR A 563 -26.15 -15.75 3.04
N PHE A 564 -26.63 -14.51 3.12
CA PHE A 564 -26.44 -13.63 4.27
C PHE A 564 -27.71 -13.61 5.12
N GLU A 565 -28.13 -14.77 5.62
CA GLU A 565 -29.24 -14.81 6.57
C GLU A 565 -28.85 -14.02 7.84
N GLY A 566 -29.68 -13.05 8.22
CA GLY A 566 -29.46 -12.18 9.39
C GLY A 566 -28.55 -10.96 9.19
N ILE A 567 -27.87 -10.83 8.05
CA ILE A 567 -27.02 -9.66 7.75
C ILE A 567 -27.72 -8.76 6.73
N LYS A 568 -27.86 -7.47 7.04
CA LYS A 568 -28.60 -6.53 6.19
C LYS A 568 -27.91 -6.43 4.81
N PRO A 569 -28.59 -6.76 3.68
CA PRO A 569 -28.02 -6.70 2.33
C PRO A 569 -27.49 -5.32 1.92
N ARG A 570 -27.89 -4.25 2.63
CA ARG A 570 -27.46 -2.87 2.36
C ARG A 570 -25.98 -2.61 2.64
N GLU A 571 -25.32 -3.48 3.40
CA GLU A 571 -23.93 -3.28 3.84
C GLU A 571 -22.88 -3.86 2.88
N TYR A 572 -23.29 -4.68 1.90
CA TYR A 572 -22.37 -5.48 1.09
C TYR A 572 -22.76 -5.53 -0.40
N MET A 573 -21.77 -5.68 -1.28
CA MET A 573 -21.97 -6.00 -2.69
C MET A 573 -21.29 -7.34 -2.99
N PHE A 574 -22.07 -8.35 -3.37
CA PHE A 574 -21.54 -9.67 -3.75
C PHE A 574 -21.74 -9.96 -5.24
N SER A 575 -20.76 -10.71 -5.76
CA SER A 575 -20.71 -11.54 -6.97
C SER A 575 -21.45 -11.04 -8.22
N GLY A 576 -20.67 -10.68 -9.24
CA GLY A 576 -21.18 -10.36 -10.59
C GLY A 576 -21.77 -8.95 -10.75
N GLY A 577 -21.65 -8.13 -9.71
CA GLY A 577 -22.28 -6.81 -9.65
C GLY A 577 -21.32 -5.66 -9.92
N ILE A 578 -20.24 -5.48 -9.14
CA ILE A 578 -19.45 -4.25 -9.26
C ILE A 578 -18.62 -4.22 -10.53
N TYR A 579 -17.98 -5.33 -10.90
CA TYR A 579 -17.11 -5.35 -12.07
C TYR A 579 -17.96 -5.11 -13.30
N GLU A 580 -19.07 -5.84 -13.40
CA GLU A 580 -20.07 -5.72 -14.44
C GLU A 580 -20.75 -4.33 -14.40
N ALA A 581 -21.03 -3.75 -13.23
CA ALA A 581 -21.62 -2.41 -13.11
C ALA A 581 -20.64 -1.31 -13.47
N LEU A 582 -19.37 -1.42 -13.09
CA LEU A 582 -18.31 -0.49 -13.46
C LEU A 582 -17.99 -0.57 -14.94
N GLN A 583 -17.98 -1.78 -15.51
CA GLN A 583 -17.87 -1.99 -16.96
C GLN A 583 -19.07 -1.39 -17.70
N LYS A 584 -20.31 -1.70 -17.30
CA LYS A 584 -21.53 -1.15 -17.91
C LYS A 584 -21.60 0.38 -17.79
N GLY A 585 -21.08 0.95 -16.71
CA GLY A 585 -21.06 2.39 -16.46
C GLY A 585 -19.93 3.16 -17.14
N ASN A 586 -19.12 2.53 -18.02
CA ASN A 586 -17.92 3.11 -18.61
C ASN A 586 -16.91 3.66 -17.56
N ASN A 587 -16.90 3.06 -16.37
CA ASN A 587 -16.03 3.42 -15.24
C ASN A 587 -14.85 2.46 -15.11
N ILE A 588 -14.34 1.95 -16.25
CA ILE A 588 -13.24 0.98 -16.27
C ILE A 588 -11.96 1.51 -15.60
N HIS A 589 -11.76 2.83 -15.62
CA HIS A 589 -10.66 3.53 -14.96
C HIS A 589 -10.70 3.45 -13.42
N ARG A 590 -11.79 2.94 -12.84
CA ARG A 590 -11.97 2.73 -11.40
C ARG A 590 -11.86 1.26 -10.98
N ILE A 591 -11.51 0.38 -11.90
CA ILE A 591 -11.26 -1.04 -11.59
C ILE A 591 -9.74 -1.19 -11.42
N PRO A 592 -9.26 -1.75 -10.27
CA PRO A 592 -7.84 -2.02 -10.09
C PRO A 592 -7.28 -2.78 -11.30
N ILE A 593 -6.12 -2.36 -11.81
CA ILE A 593 -5.55 -2.90 -13.05
C ILE A 593 -5.44 -4.42 -12.99
N MET A 594 -4.97 -4.95 -11.85
CA MET A 594 -4.84 -6.39 -11.62
C MET A 594 -6.16 -7.18 -11.64
N PHE A 595 -7.31 -6.51 -11.52
CA PHE A 595 -8.64 -7.13 -11.60
C PHE A 595 -9.25 -7.04 -13.00
N GLN A 596 -8.65 -6.29 -13.91
CA GLN A 596 -9.12 -6.16 -15.28
C GLN A 596 -8.87 -7.46 -16.05
N ARG A 597 -9.86 -7.91 -16.83
CA ARG A 597 -9.81 -9.16 -17.61
C ARG A 597 -8.59 -9.26 -18.52
N SER A 598 -8.09 -8.13 -19.03
CA SER A 598 -6.92 -8.08 -19.90
C SER A 598 -5.63 -8.56 -19.23
N PHE A 599 -5.55 -8.57 -17.91
CA PHE A 599 -4.32 -8.90 -17.19
C PHE A 599 -4.26 -10.35 -16.66
N GLY A 600 -5.25 -11.20 -16.99
CA GLY A 600 -5.13 -12.65 -16.84
C GLY A 600 -6.02 -13.28 -15.75
N SER A 601 -5.58 -14.43 -15.24
CA SER A 601 -6.38 -15.34 -14.40
C SER A 601 -6.41 -14.96 -12.91
N TYR A 602 -5.72 -13.90 -12.47
CA TYR A 602 -5.53 -13.54 -11.06
C TYR A 602 -6.83 -13.63 -10.24
N ARG A 603 -7.90 -13.00 -10.73
CA ARG A 603 -9.19 -12.95 -10.05
C ARG A 603 -9.70 -14.36 -9.75
N ASN A 604 -9.77 -15.21 -10.77
CA ASN A 604 -10.26 -16.58 -10.62
C ASN A 604 -9.32 -17.44 -9.76
N ASP A 605 -8.00 -17.30 -9.96
CA ASP A 605 -7.01 -18.05 -9.19
C ASP A 605 -7.11 -17.71 -7.70
N ARG A 606 -7.25 -16.42 -7.36
CA ARG A 606 -7.37 -15.96 -5.97
C ARG A 606 -8.63 -16.50 -5.30
N PHE A 607 -9.77 -16.49 -6.01
CA PHE A 607 -11.03 -17.05 -5.50
C PHE A 607 -10.92 -18.54 -5.23
N ASN A 608 -10.35 -19.31 -6.16
CA ASN A 608 -10.21 -20.75 -6.02
C ASN A 608 -9.24 -21.13 -4.89
N GLU A 609 -8.12 -20.42 -4.77
CA GLU A 609 -7.17 -20.62 -3.68
C GLU A 609 -7.81 -20.37 -2.32
N LEU A 610 -8.49 -19.22 -2.17
CA LEU A 610 -9.13 -18.90 -0.90
C LEU A 610 -10.29 -19.84 -0.56
N ARG A 611 -11.02 -20.33 -1.57
CA ARG A 611 -12.06 -21.35 -1.35
C ARG A 611 -11.46 -22.60 -0.71
N ASN A 612 -10.41 -23.16 -1.30
CA ASN A 612 -9.74 -24.35 -0.76
C ASN A 612 -9.23 -24.10 0.66
N ILE A 613 -8.61 -22.94 0.87
CA ILE A 613 -8.12 -22.50 2.17
C ILE A 613 -9.25 -22.43 3.22
N ILE A 614 -10.40 -21.85 2.87
CA ILE A 614 -11.56 -21.74 3.77
C ILE A 614 -12.15 -23.13 4.05
N GLU A 615 -12.25 -24.00 3.06
CA GLU A 615 -12.74 -25.37 3.24
C GLU A 615 -11.85 -26.17 4.20
N GLU A 616 -10.52 -26.08 4.04
CA GLU A 616 -9.57 -26.70 4.96
C GLU A 616 -9.69 -26.14 6.39
N ASP A 617 -9.88 -24.82 6.51
CA ASP A 617 -10.08 -24.15 7.80
C ASP A 617 -11.33 -24.64 8.52
N GLU A 618 -12.44 -24.75 7.78
CA GLU A 618 -13.73 -25.21 8.32
C GLU A 618 -13.75 -26.70 8.66
N LEU A 619 -13.04 -27.52 7.88
CA LEU A 619 -12.84 -28.92 8.24
C LEU A 619 -12.10 -29.06 9.57
N LYS A 620 -11.16 -28.15 9.84
CA LYS A 620 -10.35 -28.18 11.06
C LYS A 620 -11.06 -27.59 12.28
N PHE A 621 -11.77 -26.47 12.12
CA PHE A 621 -12.31 -25.70 13.24
C PHE A 621 -13.85 -25.65 13.30
N GLY A 622 -14.52 -26.37 12.39
CA GLY A 622 -15.97 -26.35 12.23
C GLY A 622 -16.44 -25.21 11.35
N ARG A 623 -17.75 -25.13 11.13
CA ARG A 623 -18.38 -24.03 10.40
C ARG A 623 -19.03 -23.05 11.36
N LYS A 624 -19.18 -21.80 10.92
CA LYS A 624 -20.11 -20.87 11.56
C LYS A 624 -21.51 -21.49 11.51
N GLN A 625 -22.09 -21.78 12.68
CA GLN A 625 -23.51 -22.11 12.75
C GLN A 625 -24.27 -20.84 12.34
N VAL A 626 -25.04 -20.95 11.26
CA VAL A 626 -25.83 -19.86 10.67
C VAL A 626 -27.02 -19.55 11.56
#